data_AF-A0A7X7F5G4-F1
#
_entry.id   AF-A0A7X7F5G4-F1
#
_cell.length_a   1.000
_cell.length_b   1.000
_cell.length_c   1.000
_cell.angle_alpha   90.00
_cell.angle_beta   90.00
_cell.angle_gamma   90.00
#
_symmetry.space_group_name_H-M   'P 1'
#
loop_
_entity.id
_entity.type
_entity.pdbx_description
1 polymer ?
#
loop_
_entity_poly.entity_id
_entity_poly.type
_entity_poly.pdbx_seq_one_letter_code
_entity_poly.pdbx_strand_id
1 'polypeptide(L)'
;MVTLSLADTSTFGILRIIVPDWEKAKSVLEQAGMTVNVTEVVAIEVPNVAGGLADLLSVIGKKNINVEYMYAFTESRNEKAVLIFRFEDPDAAVAALSTTSAGMLGTVDLFDR
;
A
#
# COMPACT_ATOMS: atom_id res chain seq x y z
N MET A 1 -1.34 -6.31 -13.53
CA MET A 1 -2.73 -6.84 -13.35
C MET A 1 -3.51 -5.84 -12.49
N VAL A 2 -4.75 -5.46 -12.82
CA VAL A 2 -5.56 -4.58 -11.93
C VAL A 2 -6.55 -5.47 -11.17
N THR A 3 -6.27 -5.72 -9.90
CA THR A 3 -7.10 -6.56 -9.04
C THR A 3 -8.17 -5.71 -8.35
N LEU A 4 -9.44 -6.03 -8.60
CA LEU A 4 -10.60 -5.41 -7.95
C LEU A 4 -11.03 -6.30 -6.77
N SER A 5 -10.97 -5.81 -5.54
CA SER A 5 -11.51 -6.51 -4.37
C SER A 5 -12.65 -5.68 -3.78
N LEU A 6 -13.87 -6.21 -3.85
CA LEU A 6 -15.08 -5.61 -3.29
C LEU A 6 -15.35 -6.26 -1.93
N ALA A 7 -15.24 -5.50 -0.85
CA ALA A 7 -15.53 -6.00 0.50
C ALA A 7 -17.04 -6.08 0.75
N ASP A 8 -17.49 -7.25 1.20
CA ASP A 8 -18.89 -7.63 1.40
C ASP A 8 -19.40 -7.11 2.76
N THR A 9 -20.02 -5.92 2.74
CA THR A 9 -21.04 -5.54 3.74
C THR A 9 -22.31 -5.23 2.95
N SER A 10 -23.45 -5.72 3.41
CA SER A 10 -24.71 -5.88 2.66
C SER A 10 -25.39 -4.59 2.16
N THR A 11 -24.69 -3.45 2.14
CA THR A 11 -25.25 -2.12 1.86
C THR A 11 -24.42 -1.31 0.87
N PHE A 12 -23.08 -1.44 0.86
CA PHE A 12 -22.20 -0.79 -0.11
C PHE A 12 -20.82 -1.47 -0.15
N GLY A 13 -20.15 -1.38 -1.31
CA GLY A 13 -18.78 -1.86 -1.47
C GLY A 13 -17.78 -0.71 -1.50
N ILE A 14 -16.56 -0.96 -1.00
CA ILE A 14 -15.45 -0.01 -1.06
C ILE A 14 -14.49 -0.44 -2.15
N LEU A 15 -14.34 0.38 -3.17
CA LEU A 15 -13.33 0.22 -4.21
C LEU A 15 -12.07 1.02 -3.84
N ARG A 16 -10.94 0.32 -3.67
CA ARG A 16 -9.62 0.95 -3.55
C ARG A 16 -8.85 0.76 -4.84
N ILE A 17 -8.38 1.86 -5.43
CA ILE A 17 -7.56 1.86 -6.64
C ILE A 17 -6.29 2.68 -6.39
N ILE A 18 -5.19 2.24 -6.99
CA ILE A 18 -3.90 2.94 -6.98
C ILE A 18 -3.58 3.24 -8.44
N VAL A 19 -3.50 4.53 -8.79
CA VAL A 19 -3.31 5.00 -10.17
C VAL A 19 -2.28 6.14 -10.20
N PRO A 20 -1.53 6.31 -11.32
CA PRO A 20 -0.49 7.33 -11.40
C PRO A 20 -1.01 8.76 -11.22
N ASP A 21 -2.19 9.04 -11.78
CA ASP A 21 -2.86 10.35 -11.71
C ASP A 21 -4.12 10.24 -10.87
N TRP A 22 -3.92 10.15 -9.55
CA TRP A 22 -5.02 10.00 -8.58
C TRP A 22 -5.89 11.26 -8.51
N GLU A 23 -5.34 12.44 -8.77
CA GLU A 23 -6.08 13.71 -8.78
C GLU A 23 -7.12 13.72 -9.90
N LYS A 24 -6.72 13.34 -11.12
CA LYS A 24 -7.64 13.20 -12.24
C LYS A 24 -8.66 12.09 -11.99
N ALA A 25 -8.23 10.95 -11.44
CA ALA A 25 -9.15 9.86 -11.13
C ALA A 25 -10.21 10.29 -10.10
N LYS A 26 -9.81 10.98 -9.03
CA LYS A 26 -10.72 11.57 -8.05
C LYS A 26 -11.72 12.51 -8.73
N SER A 27 -11.23 13.45 -9.54
CA SER A 27 -12.08 14.42 -10.25
C SER A 27 -13.13 13.75 -11.14
N VAL A 28 -12.73 12.76 -11.94
CA VAL A 28 -13.65 12.03 -12.83
C VAL A 28 -14.68 11.22 -12.05
N LEU A 29 -14.28 10.56 -10.97
CA LEU A 29 -15.18 9.74 -10.14
C LEU A 29 -16.17 10.61 -9.36
N GLU A 30 -15.73 11.75 -8.81
CA GLU A 30 -16.61 12.72 -8.14
C GLU A 30 -17.62 13.34 -9.12
N GLN A 31 -17.20 13.67 -10.35
CA GLN A 31 -18.11 14.15 -11.41
C GLN A 31 -19.15 13.10 -11.81
N ALA A 32 -18.82 11.81 -11.69
CA ALA A 32 -19.75 10.71 -11.91
C ALA A 32 -20.69 10.45 -10.72
N GLY A 33 -20.62 11.25 -9.65
CA GLY A 33 -21.46 11.14 -8.46
C GLY A 33 -20.98 10.12 -7.43
N MET A 34 -19.74 9.64 -7.52
CA MET A 34 -19.16 8.75 -6.51
C MET A 34 -18.53 9.54 -5.35
N THR A 35 -18.63 9.01 -4.13
CA THR A 35 -17.86 9.52 -2.99
C THR A 35 -16.44 8.96 -3.04
N VAL A 36 -15.45 9.85 -3.12
CA VAL A 36 -14.04 9.46 -3.23
C VAL A 36 -13.26 9.96 -2.01
N ASN A 37 -12.59 9.04 -1.33
CA ASN A 37 -11.61 9.36 -0.29
C ASN A 37 -10.20 9.06 -0.80
N VAL A 38 -9.28 9.97 -0.51
CA VAL A 38 -7.85 9.81 -0.78
C VAL A 38 -7.17 9.38 0.50
N THR A 39 -6.28 8.40 0.40
CA THR A 39 -5.58 7.88 1.57
C THR A 39 -4.13 7.63 1.19
N GLU A 40 -3.21 8.11 2.04
CA GLU A 40 -1.79 7.89 1.87
C GLU A 40 -1.42 6.46 2.25
N VAL A 41 -0.61 5.84 1.41
CA VAL A 41 -0.12 4.48 1.60
C VAL A 41 1.37 4.43 1.29
N VAL A 42 2.08 3.49 1.91
CA VAL A 42 3.52 3.30 1.74
C VAL A 42 3.76 1.99 1.00
N ALA A 43 4.47 2.05 -0.12
CA ALA A 43 4.91 0.87 -0.86
C ALA A 43 6.26 0.38 -0.36
N ILE A 44 6.35 -0.90 -0.01
CA ILE A 44 7.55 -1.51 0.58
C ILE A 44 7.89 -2.78 -0.19
N GLU A 45 9.16 -2.91 -0.59
CA GLU A 45 9.73 -4.15 -1.10
C GLU A 45 10.15 -5.06 0.06
N VAL A 46 9.67 -6.29 0.03
CA VAL A 46 10.11 -7.35 0.95
C VAL A 46 10.70 -8.52 0.17
N PRO A 47 11.67 -9.25 0.73
CA PRO A 47 12.14 -10.50 0.14
C PRO A 47 10.98 -11.48 -0.09
N ASN A 48 10.84 -12.03 -1.30
CA ASN A 48 9.77 -12.99 -1.62
C ASN A 48 10.12 -14.42 -1.15
N VAL A 49 10.37 -14.56 0.16
CA VAL A 49 10.68 -15.82 0.83
C VAL A 49 9.81 -15.97 2.06
N ALA A 50 9.66 -17.20 2.56
CA ALA A 50 8.95 -17.45 3.81
C ALA A 50 9.55 -16.61 4.95
N GLY A 51 8.71 -15.83 5.63
CA GLY A 51 9.13 -14.95 6.71
C GLY A 51 9.58 -13.55 6.29
N GLY A 52 9.72 -13.23 5.00
CA GLY A 52 10.17 -11.89 4.55
C GLY A 52 9.29 -10.74 5.04
N LEU A 53 7.97 -10.95 5.12
CA LEU A 53 7.04 -10.01 5.75
C LEU A 53 7.13 -9.99 7.29
N ALA A 54 7.44 -11.12 7.91
CA ALA A 54 7.48 -11.23 9.37
C ALA A 54 8.60 -10.36 9.97
N ASP A 55 9.75 -10.28 9.29
CA ASP A 55 10.86 -9.40 9.70
C ASP A 55 10.45 -7.93 9.70
N LEU A 56 9.75 -7.49 8.65
CA LEU A 56 9.20 -6.13 8.53
C LEU A 56 8.20 -5.84 9.67
N LEU A 57 7.22 -6.73 9.86
CA LEU A 57 6.19 -6.59 10.90
C LEU A 57 6.79 -6.60 12.31
N SER A 58 7.89 -7.33 12.54
CA SER A 58 8.62 -7.34 13.82
C SER A 58 9.20 -5.95 14.15
N VAL A 59 9.75 -5.24 13.15
CA VAL A 59 10.27 -3.88 13.34
C VAL A 59 9.15 -2.91 13.65
N ILE A 60 8.06 -2.97 12.87
CA ILE A 60 6.86 -2.13 13.05
C ILE A 60 6.26 -2.35 14.45
N GLY A 61 6.11 -3.61 14.86
CA GLY A 61 5.58 -3.99 16.17
C GLY A 61 6.45 -3.51 17.33
N LYS A 62 7.79 -3.60 17.22
CA LYS A 62 8.73 -3.07 18.23
C LYS A 62 8.64 -1.56 18.41
N LYS A 63 8.22 -0.85 17.37
CA LYS A 63 8.01 0.60 17.38
C LYS A 63 6.57 1.00 17.74
N ASN A 64 5.70 0.02 18.03
CA ASN A 64 4.30 0.22 18.36
C ASN A 64 3.54 1.01 17.28
N ILE A 65 3.86 0.75 16.01
CA ILE A 65 3.23 1.39 14.86
C ILE A 65 2.10 0.47 14.38
N ASN A 66 0.90 1.04 14.22
CA ASN A 66 -0.27 0.29 13.83
C ASN A 66 -0.43 0.23 12.30
N VAL A 67 -0.75 -0.97 11.79
CA VAL A 67 -1.07 -1.23 10.38
C VAL A 67 -2.57 -1.37 10.26
N GLU A 68 -3.24 -0.42 9.60
CA GLU A 68 -4.70 -0.46 9.43
C GLU A 68 -5.11 -1.55 8.44
N TYR A 69 -4.41 -1.62 7.31
CA TYR A 69 -4.57 -2.66 6.31
C TYR A 69 -3.33 -2.73 5.40
N MET A 70 -3.17 -3.85 4.72
CA MET A 70 -2.13 -4.03 3.71
C MET A 70 -2.63 -4.83 2.52
N TYR A 71 -2.02 -4.61 1.36
CA TYR A 71 -2.27 -5.36 0.14
C TYR A 71 -0.96 -5.87 -0.45
N ALA A 72 -0.98 -7.10 -0.95
CA ALA A 72 0.13 -7.64 -1.72
C ALA A 72 -0.08 -7.30 -3.20
N PHE A 73 0.93 -6.71 -3.81
CA PHE A 73 0.98 -6.54 -5.26
C PHE A 73 1.72 -7.74 -5.84
N THR A 74 1.09 -8.45 -6.77
CA THR A 74 1.61 -9.70 -7.35
C THR A 74 2.76 -9.50 -8.32
N GLU A 75 3.08 -8.25 -8.68
CA GLU A 75 4.21 -7.95 -9.55
C GLU A 75 5.50 -7.94 -8.72
N SER A 76 6.31 -8.98 -8.91
CA SER A 76 7.63 -9.07 -8.29
C SER A 76 8.65 -8.26 -9.10
N ARG A 77 9.30 -7.29 -8.46
CA ARG A 77 10.50 -6.63 -9.01
C ARG A 77 11.73 -7.36 -8.49
N ASN A 78 12.56 -7.92 -9.37
CA ASN A 78 13.84 -8.55 -9.01
C ASN A 78 13.74 -9.54 -7.81
N GLU A 79 12.80 -10.49 -7.87
CA GLU A 79 12.55 -11.49 -6.80
C GLU A 79 12.05 -10.93 -5.46
N LYS A 80 11.68 -9.65 -5.40
CA LYS A 80 11.04 -9.04 -4.23
C LYS A 80 9.55 -8.89 -4.46
N ALA A 81 8.77 -9.03 -3.39
CA ALA A 81 7.34 -8.75 -3.38
C ALA A 81 7.11 -7.28 -3.00
N VAL A 82 6.21 -6.60 -3.70
CA VAL A 82 5.79 -5.24 -3.34
C VAL A 82 4.52 -5.32 -2.51
N LEU A 83 4.55 -4.72 -1.33
CA LEU A 83 3.44 -4.65 -0.42
C LEU A 83 3.05 -3.19 -0.20
N ILE A 84 1.76 -2.91 -0.24
CA ILE A 84 1.20 -1.59 0.04
C ILE A 84 0.64 -1.60 1.45
N PHE A 85 1.12 -0.70 2.29
CA PHE A 85 0.70 -0.57 3.68
C PHE A 85 -0.04 0.74 3.89
N ARG A 86 -1.16 0.66 4.60
CA ARG A 86 -1.74 1.80 5.29
C ARG A 86 -1.35 1.75 6.75
N PHE A 87 -0.59 2.76 7.18
CA PHE A 87 -0.26 2.99 8.57
C PHE A 87 -1.16 4.06 9.17
N GLU A 88 -1.38 3.98 10.47
CA GLU A 88 -2.00 5.06 11.24
C GLU A 88 -1.12 6.33 11.22
N ASP A 89 0.20 6.15 11.32
CA ASP A 89 1.23 7.19 11.19
C ASP A 89 2.26 6.76 10.10
N PRO A 90 2.08 7.22 8.84
CA PRO A 90 2.98 6.90 7.74
C PRO A 90 4.40 7.42 7.95
N ASP A 91 4.56 8.60 8.56
CA ASP A 91 5.87 9.22 8.76
C ASP A 91 6.70 8.43 9.79
N ALA A 92 6.07 8.03 10.91
CA ALA A 92 6.71 7.16 11.89
C ALA A 92 7.08 5.80 11.29
N ALA A 93 6.23 5.24 10.42
CA ALA A 93 6.49 3.99 9.73
C ALA A 93 7.70 4.10 8.79
N VAL A 94 7.74 5.13 7.95
CA VAL A 94 8.86 5.42 7.06
C VAL A 94 10.16 5.61 7.86
N ALA A 95 10.13 6.38 8.95
CA ALA A 95 11.29 6.60 9.81
C ALA A 95 11.79 5.29 10.47
N ALA A 96 10.87 4.45 10.95
CA ALA A 96 11.21 3.15 11.53
C ALA A 96 11.86 2.21 10.50
N LEU A 97 11.32 2.18 9.28
CA LEU A 97 11.74 1.26 8.22
C LEU A 97 12.98 1.74 7.46
N SER A 98 13.26 3.04 7.43
CA SER A 98 14.48 3.62 6.83
C SER A 98 15.78 3.09 7.45
N THR A 99 15.71 2.58 8.68
CA THR A 99 16.86 1.99 9.39
C THR A 99 17.08 0.51 9.08
N THR A 100 16.20 -0.09 8.27
CA THR A 100 16.22 -1.50 7.92
C THR A 100 16.65 -1.70 6.47
N SER A 101 16.99 -2.93 6.11
CA SER A 101 17.27 -3.32 4.72
C SER A 101 16.01 -3.39 3.84
N ALA A 102 14.84 -3.04 4.36
CA ALA A 102 13.60 -2.97 3.57
C ALA A 102 13.68 -1.79 2.59
N GLY A 103 13.49 -2.05 1.31
CA GLY A 103 13.41 -1.01 0.29
C GLY A 103 12.05 -0.34 0.35
N MET A 104 11.99 0.99 0.50
CA MET A 104 10.77 1.76 0.31
C MET A 104 10.73 2.24 -1.14
N LEU A 105 9.56 2.17 -1.77
CA LEU A 105 9.36 2.63 -3.14
C LEU A 105 8.66 3.98 -3.14
N GLY A 106 9.15 4.91 -3.98
CA GLY A 106 8.44 6.15 -4.26
C GLY A 106 7.26 5.92 -5.22
N THR A 107 6.37 6.90 -5.32
CA THR A 107 5.21 6.87 -6.23
C THR A 107 5.62 6.59 -7.68
N VAL A 108 6.74 7.16 -8.13
CA VAL A 108 7.27 6.99 -9.49
C VAL A 108 7.72 5.54 -9.72
N ASP A 109 8.41 4.96 -8.74
CA ASP A 109 8.93 3.59 -8.84
C ASP A 109 7.82 2.52 -8.81
N LEU A 110 6.65 2.83 -8.22
CA LEU A 110 5.52 1.90 -8.14
C LEU A 110 4.87 1.65 -9.52
N PHE A 111 4.89 2.66 -10.40
CA PHE A 111 4.30 2.56 -11.75
C PHE A 111 5.34 2.35 -12.85
N ASP A 112 6.62 2.53 -12.54
CA ASP A 112 7.72 2.26 -13.46
C ASP A 112 7.94 0.75 -13.63
N ARG A 113 7.97 0.31 -14.90
CA ARG A 113 8.23 -1.07 -15.31
C ARG A 113 9.70 -1.35 -15.50
#